data_AF-A0A7S0FA92-F1
#
_entry.id   AF-A0A7S0FA92-F1
#
_cell.length_a   1.000
_cell.length_b   1.000
_cell.length_c   1.000
_cell.angle_alpha   90.00
_cell.angle_beta   90.00
_cell.angle_gamma   90.00
#
_symmetry.space_group_name_H-M   'P 1'
#
loop_
_entity.id
_entity.type
_entity.pdbx_description
1 polymer ?
#
loop_
_entity_poly.entity_id
_entity_poly.type
_entity_poly.pdbx_seq_one_letter_code
_entity_poly.pdbx_strand_id
1 'polypeptide(L)'
;MTTCFDLNNPFSTAEFKRVKAVRFTMFDADTIVGYSVAEIHDTNVYRDGMPIHGGVNDPRLGPIDVRSVCETCNCDLKSCPGHWGHVTLARPMFHWGFMKATHNVLRSVCYYCSRLLADPREHNMQNALKLVAPKKRLQAVMLCCRTKKRCAVAGGDDQPMSPPEGELQEEVGDKFVGGC
;
A
#
# COMPACT_ATOMS: atom_id res chain seq x y z
N MET A 1 -42.65 19.39 7.81
CA MET A 1 -42.39 17.99 7.47
C MET A 1 -40.90 17.84 7.17
N THR A 2 -40.10 17.82 8.23
CA THR A 2 -38.65 17.60 8.19
C THR A 2 -38.42 16.10 8.08
N THR A 3 -37.81 15.66 6.99
CA THR A 3 -37.29 14.30 6.83
C THR A 3 -36.09 14.12 7.75
N CYS A 4 -36.37 13.79 9.01
CA CYS A 4 -35.36 13.29 9.95
C CYS A 4 -35.10 11.82 9.59
N PHE A 5 -33.98 11.57 8.92
CA PHE A 5 -33.40 10.23 8.84
C PHE A 5 -33.21 9.72 10.28
N ASP A 6 -33.90 8.64 10.64
CA ASP A 6 -33.81 8.01 11.96
C ASP A 6 -32.40 7.43 12.19
N LEU A 7 -31.59 8.18 12.91
CA LEU A 7 -30.28 7.83 13.47
C LEU A 7 -30.42 6.89 14.69
N ASN A 8 -31.29 5.87 14.61
CA ASN A 8 -31.57 4.94 15.73
C ASN A 8 -30.41 3.96 16.00
N ASN A 9 -29.24 4.53 16.32
CA ASN A 9 -28.23 4.18 17.32
C ASN A 9 -27.98 2.70 17.68
N PRO A 10 -26.69 2.40 17.90
CA PRO A 10 -26.19 2.38 19.27
C PRO A 10 -25.47 3.69 19.60
N PHE A 11 -25.83 4.29 20.74
CA PHE A 11 -25.35 5.59 21.22
C PHE A 11 -23.83 5.69 21.20
N SER A 12 -23.29 6.30 20.14
CA SER A 12 -21.93 6.81 20.21
C SER A 12 -21.94 8.04 21.10
N THR A 13 -21.06 8.07 22.09
CA THR A 13 -20.82 9.25 22.94
C THR A 13 -20.18 10.40 22.16
N ALA A 14 -19.79 10.17 20.90
CA ALA A 14 -19.18 11.17 20.05
C ALA A 14 -20.19 12.26 19.62
N GLU A 15 -19.78 13.52 19.74
CA GLU A 15 -20.54 14.67 19.27
C GLU A 15 -20.75 14.63 17.75
N PHE A 16 -21.95 14.99 17.30
CA PHE A 16 -22.27 15.09 15.88
C PHE A 16 -21.47 16.22 15.22
N LYS A 17 -20.63 15.86 14.24
CA LYS A 17 -19.83 16.82 13.46
C LYS A 17 -20.10 16.67 11.97
N ARG A 18 -20.25 17.81 11.27
CA ARG A 18 -20.38 17.82 9.81
C ARG A 18 -19.00 17.65 9.16
N VAL A 19 -18.91 16.78 8.15
CA VAL A 19 -17.70 16.56 7.35
C VAL A 19 -17.37 17.84 6.58
N LYS A 20 -16.17 18.40 6.80
CA LYS A 20 -15.71 19.65 6.16
C LYS A 20 -14.98 19.41 4.84
N ALA A 21 -14.17 18.37 4.78
CA ALA A 21 -13.33 18.02 3.63
C ALA A 21 -12.95 16.55 3.67
N VAL A 22 -12.65 15.99 2.50
CA VAL A 22 -12.11 14.63 2.34
C VAL A 22 -10.67 14.75 1.87
N ARG A 23 -9.76 14.05 2.54
CA ARG A 23 -8.35 14.01 2.19
C ARG A 23 -8.01 12.65 1.60
N PHE A 24 -7.36 12.65 0.45
CA PHE A 24 -6.86 11.44 -0.18
C PHE A 24 -5.37 11.31 0.12
N THR A 25 -5.00 10.20 0.75
CA THR A 25 -3.62 9.82 1.05
C THR A 25 -3.43 8.33 0.78
N MET A 26 -2.18 7.91 0.67
CA MET A 26 -1.84 6.50 0.70
C MET A 26 -1.71 6.06 2.17
N PHE A 27 -2.01 4.79 2.44
CA PHE A 27 -1.77 4.21 3.76
C PHE A 27 -0.31 3.74 3.86
N ASP A 28 0.33 4.06 4.98
CA ASP A 28 1.62 3.49 5.35
C ASP A 28 1.41 2.09 5.95
N ALA A 29 2.44 1.24 5.90
CA ALA A 29 2.34 -0.15 6.39
C ALA A 29 1.89 -0.21 7.86
N ASP A 30 2.47 0.61 8.72
CA ASP A 30 2.11 0.69 10.15
C ASP A 30 0.66 1.13 10.36
N THR A 31 0.15 2.00 9.49
CA THR A 31 -1.24 2.46 9.55
C THR A 31 -2.20 1.34 9.14
N ILE A 32 -1.85 0.53 8.13
CA ILE A 32 -2.65 -0.63 7.72
C ILE A 32 -2.74 -1.63 8.87
N VAL A 33 -1.61 -1.94 9.51
CA VAL A 33 -1.56 -2.84 10.66
C VAL A 33 -2.33 -2.25 11.84
N GLY A 34 -2.18 -0.95 12.12
CA GLY A 34 -2.88 -0.28 13.22
C GLY A 34 -4.41 -0.22 13.08
N TYR A 35 -4.94 -0.19 11.86
CA TYR A 35 -6.38 -0.32 11.62
C TYR A 35 -6.87 -1.77 11.60
N SER A 36 -5.96 -2.71 11.37
CA SER A 36 -6.32 -4.11 11.18
C SER A 36 -6.57 -4.82 12.51
N VAL A 37 -7.62 -5.65 12.54
CA VAL A 37 -7.99 -6.46 13.70
C VAL A 37 -7.45 -7.89 13.61
N ALA A 38 -7.18 -8.37 12.40
CA ALA A 38 -6.72 -9.73 12.16
C ALA A 38 -5.72 -9.78 10.98
N GLU A 39 -4.69 -10.62 11.14
CA GLU A 39 -3.77 -10.99 10.07
C GLU A 39 -4.29 -12.24 9.35
N ILE A 40 -4.45 -12.14 8.04
CA ILE A 40 -4.91 -13.23 7.18
C ILE A 40 -3.70 -13.91 6.55
N HIS A 41 -3.53 -15.19 6.86
CA HIS A 41 -2.39 -15.99 6.44
C HIS A 41 -2.80 -17.40 5.99
N ASP A 42 -3.96 -17.89 6.45
CA ASP A 42 -4.49 -19.19 6.07
C ASP A 42 -5.35 -19.08 4.79
N THR A 43 -5.15 -20.03 3.87
CA THR A 43 -5.95 -20.14 2.64
C THR A 43 -7.29 -20.81 2.88
N ASN A 44 -7.41 -21.60 3.95
CA ASN A 44 -8.64 -22.27 4.32
C ASN A 44 -9.65 -21.26 4.84
N VAL A 45 -10.91 -21.42 4.44
CA VAL A 45 -11.98 -20.47 4.80
C VAL A 45 -12.85 -21.04 5.92
N TYR A 46 -13.10 -22.35 5.89
CA TYR A 46 -13.93 -23.06 6.86
C TYR A 46 -13.21 -24.32 7.36
N ARG A 47 -13.47 -24.69 8.61
CA ARG A 47 -13.13 -25.99 9.21
C ARG A 47 -14.36 -26.50 9.94
N ASP A 48 -14.77 -27.72 9.64
CA ASP A 48 -15.97 -28.36 10.22
C ASP A 48 -17.26 -27.52 10.04
N GLY A 49 -17.37 -26.82 8.91
CA GLY A 49 -18.52 -25.95 8.59
C GLY A 49 -18.51 -24.60 9.31
N MET A 50 -17.49 -24.31 10.13
CA MET A 50 -17.33 -23.04 10.84
C MET A 50 -16.19 -22.21 10.25
N PRO A 51 -16.32 -20.87 10.20
CA PRO A 51 -15.24 -19.99 9.74
C PRO A 51 -14.03 -20.09 10.66
N ILE A 52 -12.82 -20.03 10.10
CA ILE A 52 -11.58 -20.10 10.87
C ILE A 52 -10.97 -18.72 11.12
N HIS A 53 -10.27 -18.57 12.24
CA HIS A 53 -9.41 -17.40 12.45
C HIS A 53 -8.19 -17.45 11.53
N GLY A 54 -7.78 -16.29 11.04
CA GLY A 54 -6.65 -16.15 10.11
C GLY A 54 -6.98 -16.52 8.67
N GLY A 55 -8.20 -16.97 8.38
CA GLY A 55 -8.73 -17.16 7.04
C GLY A 55 -9.49 -15.93 6.54
N VAL A 56 -9.83 -15.91 5.24
CA VAL A 56 -10.54 -14.77 4.61
C VAL A 56 -11.89 -14.45 5.29
N ASN A 57 -12.53 -15.47 5.86
CA ASN A 57 -13.82 -15.38 6.55
C ASN A 57 -13.69 -15.30 8.08
N ASP A 58 -12.57 -14.76 8.59
CA ASP A 58 -12.35 -14.62 10.04
C ASP A 58 -13.52 -13.88 10.71
N PRO A 59 -14.18 -14.46 11.73
CA PRO A 59 -15.32 -13.85 12.43
C PRO A 59 -15.06 -12.46 13.03
N ARG A 60 -13.79 -12.11 13.24
CA ARG A 60 -13.36 -10.78 13.71
C ARG A 60 -13.53 -9.70 12.65
N LEU A 61 -13.56 -10.06 11.36
CA LEU A 61 -13.74 -9.11 10.26
C LEU A 61 -15.21 -8.69 10.07
N GLY A 62 -16.14 -9.50 10.57
CA GLY A 62 -17.57 -9.25 10.49
C GLY A 62 -18.36 -10.56 10.43
N PRO A 63 -19.69 -10.49 10.61
CA PRO A 63 -20.56 -11.63 10.43
C PRO A 63 -20.78 -11.91 8.94
N ILE A 64 -20.82 -13.19 8.57
CA ILE A 64 -21.07 -13.64 7.19
C ILE A 64 -22.55 -13.98 7.01
N ASP A 65 -23.11 -14.64 8.02
CA ASP A 65 -24.49 -15.09 8.06
C ASP A 65 -25.31 -14.26 9.05
N VAL A 66 -26.62 -14.21 8.83
CA VAL A 66 -27.59 -13.53 9.71
C VAL A 66 -27.59 -14.09 11.13
N ARG A 67 -27.15 -15.35 11.31
CA ARG A 67 -27.06 -16.01 12.62
C ARG A 67 -25.71 -15.81 13.30
N SER A 68 -24.71 -15.33 12.55
CA SER A 68 -23.37 -15.06 13.09
C SER A 68 -23.28 -13.63 13.60
N VAL A 69 -22.50 -13.43 14.64
CA VAL A 69 -22.20 -12.12 15.22
C VAL A 69 -20.72 -11.82 15.05
N CYS A 70 -20.37 -10.55 14.87
CA CYS A 70 -18.96 -10.16 14.80
C CYS A 70 -18.28 -10.35 16.16
N GLU A 71 -17.09 -10.94 16.19
CA GLU A 71 -16.33 -11.06 17.45
C GLU A 71 -15.68 -9.76 17.93
N THR A 72 -15.53 -8.76 17.04
CA THR A 72 -14.87 -7.50 17.36
C THR A 72 -15.83 -6.46 17.94
N CYS A 73 -17.00 -6.31 17.32
CA CYS A 73 -18.01 -5.33 17.75
C CYS A 73 -19.29 -5.94 18.33
N ASN A 74 -19.43 -7.27 18.30
CA ASN A 74 -20.61 -8.00 18.78
C ASN A 74 -21.94 -7.55 18.13
N CYS A 75 -21.86 -6.98 16.94
CA CYS A 75 -23.02 -6.57 16.16
C CYS A 75 -23.44 -7.64 15.14
N ASP A 76 -24.73 -7.64 14.83
CA ASP A 76 -25.32 -8.42 13.73
C ASP A 76 -24.92 -7.88 12.35
N LEU A 77 -25.25 -8.64 11.30
CA LEU A 77 -24.96 -8.32 9.89
C LEU A 77 -25.40 -6.93 9.43
N LYS A 78 -26.51 -6.40 9.97
CA LYS A 78 -27.03 -5.08 9.58
C LYS A 78 -26.32 -3.92 10.28
N SER A 79 -25.77 -4.17 11.46
CA SER A 79 -25.24 -3.14 12.36
C SER A 79 -23.72 -3.13 12.39
N CYS A 80 -23.07 -4.22 11.99
CA CYS A 80 -21.62 -4.29 11.88
C CYS A 80 -21.13 -3.49 10.66
N PRO A 81 -20.22 -2.51 10.84
CA PRO A 81 -19.65 -1.75 9.71
C PRO A 81 -18.61 -2.55 8.89
N GLY A 82 -18.16 -3.69 9.42
CA GLY A 82 -17.02 -4.44 8.90
C GLY A 82 -15.71 -3.94 9.50
N HIS A 83 -14.76 -4.86 9.68
CA HIS A 83 -13.44 -4.58 10.25
C HIS A 83 -12.34 -4.93 9.26
N TRP A 84 -11.22 -4.22 9.37
CA TRP A 84 -10.11 -4.37 8.45
C TRP A 84 -9.24 -5.56 8.82
N GLY A 85 -8.87 -6.36 7.84
CA GLY A 85 -7.81 -7.36 7.90
C GLY A 85 -6.58 -6.88 7.15
N HIS A 86 -5.42 -7.48 7.41
CA HIS A 86 -4.23 -7.28 6.58
C HIS A 86 -3.60 -8.62 6.23
N VAL A 87 -2.85 -8.63 5.13
CA VAL A 87 -2.05 -9.77 4.70
C VAL A 87 -0.60 -9.31 4.65
N THR A 88 0.25 -9.97 5.42
CA THR A 88 1.70 -9.73 5.37
C THR A 88 2.30 -10.54 4.23
N LEU A 89 2.83 -9.84 3.23
CA LEU A 89 3.51 -10.49 2.11
C LEU A 89 4.95 -10.85 2.51
N ALA A 90 5.42 -12.03 2.09
CA ALA A 90 6.79 -12.46 2.35
C ALA A 90 7.86 -11.55 1.69
N ARG A 91 7.50 -10.86 0.59
CA ARG A 91 8.36 -9.90 -0.12
C ARG A 91 7.55 -8.68 -0.56
N PRO A 92 8.14 -7.47 -0.55
CA PRO A 92 7.47 -6.28 -1.05
C PRO A 92 7.20 -6.41 -2.55
N MET A 93 6.00 -6.01 -2.96
CA MET A 93 5.57 -6.04 -4.36
C MET A 93 5.26 -4.62 -4.84
N PHE A 94 5.51 -4.37 -6.12
CA PHE A 94 5.10 -3.11 -6.71
C PHE A 94 3.58 -3.07 -6.92
N HIS A 95 2.97 -1.97 -6.50
CA HIS A 95 1.57 -1.73 -6.78
C HIS A 95 1.36 -1.28 -8.23
N TRP A 96 0.60 -2.05 -9.01
CA TRP A 96 0.41 -1.82 -10.45
C TRP A 96 -0.05 -0.39 -10.79
N GLY A 97 -0.96 0.18 -9.97
CA GLY A 97 -1.48 1.53 -10.16
C GLY A 97 -0.43 2.65 -9.99
N PHE A 98 0.65 2.37 -9.27
CA PHE A 98 1.73 3.34 -9.03
C PHE A 98 2.97 3.08 -9.90
N MET A 99 2.99 2.03 -10.71
CA MET A 99 4.15 1.66 -11.54
C MET A 99 4.70 2.81 -12.38
N LYS A 100 3.81 3.58 -13.04
CA LYS A 100 4.22 4.75 -13.84
C LYS A 100 4.86 5.83 -12.98
N ALA A 101 4.32 6.09 -11.79
CA ALA A 101 4.85 7.08 -10.87
C ALA A 101 6.21 6.63 -10.31
N THR A 102 6.31 5.38 -9.85
CA THR A 102 7.55 4.78 -9.35
C THR A 102 8.65 4.82 -10.40
N HIS A 103 8.37 4.40 -11.64
CA HIS A 103 9.33 4.46 -12.74
C HIS A 103 9.83 5.88 -12.98
N ASN A 104 8.94 6.87 -12.98
CA ASN A 104 9.32 8.27 -13.20
C ASN A 104 10.18 8.85 -12.06
N VAL A 105 9.89 8.47 -10.81
CA VAL A 105 10.70 8.86 -9.64
C VAL A 105 12.07 8.21 -9.71
N LEU A 106 12.14 6.90 -9.98
CA LEU A 106 13.41 6.16 -10.09
C LEU A 106 14.31 6.72 -11.21
N ARG A 107 13.73 7.18 -12.33
CA ARG A 107 14.49 7.86 -13.40
C ARG A 107 15.01 9.25 -13.02
N SER A 108 14.51 9.84 -11.94
CA SER A 108 14.88 11.19 -11.50
C SER A 108 15.96 11.18 -10.42
N VAL A 109 16.16 10.03 -9.76
CA VAL A 109 17.12 9.85 -8.68
C VAL A 109 18.26 8.93 -9.12
N CYS A 110 19.45 9.12 -8.56
CA CYS A 110 20.57 8.22 -8.78
C CYS A 110 20.40 6.93 -7.95
N TYR A 111 20.69 5.79 -8.56
CA TYR A 111 20.62 4.49 -7.88
C TYR A 111 21.58 4.39 -6.68
N TYR A 112 22.81 4.87 -6.83
CA TYR A 112 23.86 4.71 -5.80
C TYR A 112 23.77 5.73 -4.66
N CYS A 113 23.50 7.00 -4.96
CA CYS A 113 23.49 8.06 -3.94
C CYS A 113 22.10 8.53 -3.53
N SER A 114 21.05 8.03 -4.19
CA SER A 114 19.64 8.38 -3.96
C SER A 114 19.31 9.88 -4.07
N ARG A 115 20.24 10.71 -4.57
CA ARG A 115 20.03 12.13 -4.83
C ARG A 115 19.38 12.35 -6.19
N LEU A 116 18.67 13.46 -6.35
CA LEU A 116 18.18 13.90 -7.66
C LEU A 116 19.35 14.09 -8.63
N LEU A 117 19.17 13.65 -9.88
CA LEU A 117 20.17 13.80 -10.93
C LEU A 117 20.38 15.27 -11.33
N ALA A 118 19.32 16.07 -11.27
CA ALA A 118 19.38 17.50 -11.49
C ALA A 118 19.88 18.24 -10.25
N ASP A 119 20.84 19.16 -10.42
CA ASP A 119 21.32 20.02 -9.33
C ASP A 119 20.27 21.13 -9.10
N PRO A 120 19.80 21.36 -7.86
CA PRO A 120 18.92 22.47 -7.52
C PRO A 120 19.42 23.84 -7.97
N ARG A 121 20.73 24.02 -8.17
CA ARG A 121 21.35 25.29 -8.58
C ARG A 121 21.24 25.57 -10.08
N GLU A 122 20.87 24.60 -10.91
CA GLU A 122 20.70 24.82 -12.34
C GLU A 122 19.51 25.74 -12.64
N HIS A 123 19.66 26.63 -13.63
CA HIS A 123 18.63 27.60 -13.99
C HIS A 123 17.27 26.95 -14.27
N ASN A 124 17.26 25.86 -15.03
CA ASN A 124 16.03 25.12 -15.38
C ASN A 124 15.36 24.49 -14.15
N MET A 125 16.15 23.96 -13.21
CA MET A 125 15.65 23.36 -11.97
C MET A 125 15.09 24.44 -11.04
N GLN A 126 15.76 25.58 -10.91
CA GLN A 126 15.25 26.72 -10.13
C GLN A 126 13.91 27.23 -10.69
N ASN A 127 13.76 27.32 -12.02
CA ASN A 127 12.51 27.71 -12.65
C ASN A 127 11.40 26.67 -12.42
N ALA A 128 11.73 25.38 -12.47
CA ALA A 128 10.79 24.30 -12.18
C ALA A 128 10.30 24.36 -10.72
N LEU A 129 11.18 24.63 -9.75
CA LEU A 129 10.85 24.69 -8.33
C LEU A 129 9.93 25.86 -7.96
N LYS A 130 9.99 26.98 -8.71
CA LYS A 130 9.11 28.15 -8.52
C LYS A 130 7.64 27.90 -8.91
N LEU A 131 7.34 26.79 -9.59
CA LEU A 131 5.96 26.47 -9.99
C LEU A 131 5.09 26.12 -8.78
N VAL A 132 3.97 26.84 -8.61
CA VAL A 132 3.03 26.63 -7.50
C VAL A 132 2.25 25.33 -7.63
N ALA A 133 1.83 24.97 -8.86
CA ALA A 133 1.02 23.78 -9.11
C ALA A 133 1.85 22.49 -8.96
N PRO A 134 1.56 21.60 -7.98
CA PRO A 134 2.42 20.47 -7.66
C PRO A 134 2.63 19.49 -8.83
N LYS A 135 1.57 19.21 -9.59
CA LYS A 135 1.62 18.31 -10.76
C LYS A 135 2.55 18.86 -11.85
N LYS A 136 2.43 20.15 -12.17
CA LYS A 136 3.28 20.81 -13.18
C LYS A 136 4.72 20.90 -12.69
N ARG A 137 4.92 21.23 -11.41
CA ARG A 137 6.24 21.25 -10.76
C ARG A 137 6.94 19.91 -10.87
N LEU A 138 6.27 18.81 -10.50
CA LEU A 138 6.85 17.47 -10.59
C LEU A 138 7.22 17.13 -12.04
N GLN A 139 6.36 17.42 -13.01
CA GLN A 139 6.65 17.20 -14.43
C GLN A 139 7.88 17.97 -14.91
N ALA A 140 8.01 19.25 -14.53
CA ALA A 140 9.17 20.07 -14.90
C ALA A 140 10.47 19.57 -14.26
N VAL A 141 10.42 19.16 -12.99
CA VAL A 141 11.58 18.56 -12.29
C VAL A 141 12.00 17.25 -12.94
N MET A 142 11.05 16.36 -13.26
CA MET A 142 11.32 15.09 -13.93
C MET A 142 11.95 15.31 -15.32
N LEU A 143 11.51 16.33 -16.06
CA LEU A 143 12.11 16.67 -17.36
C LEU A 143 13.58 17.10 -17.22
N CYS A 144 13.90 17.91 -16.21
CA CYS A 144 15.28 18.31 -15.92
C CYS A 144 16.18 17.12 -15.55
N CYS A 145 15.64 16.11 -14.87
CA CYS A 145 16.40 14.92 -14.50
C CYS A 145 16.56 13.96 -15.69
N ARG A 146 15.56 13.85 -16.58
CA ARG A 146 15.55 12.91 -17.71
C ARG A 146 16.68 13.15 -18.71
N THR A 147 17.14 14.38 -18.85
CA THR A 147 18.23 14.75 -19.78
C THR A 147 19.61 14.31 -19.26
N LYS A 148 19.74 14.05 -17.97
CA LYS A 148 21.01 13.68 -17.34
C LYS A 148 21.17 12.16 -17.27
N LYS A 149 22.24 11.67 -17.89
CA LYS A 149 22.60 10.24 -17.88
C LYS A 149 23.61 9.87 -16.80
N ARG A 150 24.34 10.85 -16.26
CA ARG A 150 25.41 10.61 -15.29
C ARG A 150 25.16 11.40 -14.02
N CYS A 151 25.43 10.78 -12.87
CA CYS A 151 25.42 11.46 -11.59
C CYS A 151 26.75 12.18 -11.38
N ALA A 152 26.70 13.42 -10.87
CA ALA A 152 27.91 14.20 -10.58
C ALA A 152 28.68 13.71 -9.34
N VAL A 153 28.03 12.98 -8.43
CA VAL A 153 28.61 12.56 -7.14
C VAL A 153 29.18 11.15 -7.21
N ALA A 154 28.48 10.23 -7.87
CA ALA A 154 28.89 8.83 -8.00
C ALA A 154 29.71 8.60 -9.27
N GLY A 155 30.60 9.54 -9.63
CA GLY A 155 31.36 9.47 -10.88
C GLY A 155 32.05 8.12 -11.06
N GLY A 156 31.64 7.35 -12.08
CA GLY A 156 32.22 6.04 -12.38
C GLY A 156 31.18 5.05 -12.89
N ASP A 157 31.14 4.96 -14.22
CA ASP A 157 30.89 3.76 -15.01
C ASP A 157 29.55 3.03 -14.87
N ASP A 158 28.79 3.08 -15.96
CA ASP A 158 27.86 2.03 -16.35
C ASP A 158 28.62 0.70 -16.47
N GLN A 159 29.02 0.06 -15.37
CA GLN A 159 29.36 -1.35 -15.41
C GLN A 159 28.06 -2.10 -15.75
N PRO A 160 27.99 -2.84 -16.88
CA PRO A 160 26.87 -3.72 -17.12
C PRO A 160 26.77 -4.67 -15.92
N MET A 161 25.56 -4.82 -15.38
CA MET A 161 25.30 -5.78 -14.29
C MET A 161 25.93 -7.13 -14.65
N SER A 162 26.98 -7.53 -13.93
CA SER A 162 27.18 -8.95 -13.69
C SER A 162 26.01 -9.40 -12.78
N PRO A 163 25.39 -10.55 -13.06
CA PRO A 163 24.44 -11.15 -12.13
C PRO A 163 25.12 -11.25 -10.75
N PRO A 164 24.40 -11.03 -9.65
CA PRO A 164 24.95 -11.28 -8.33
C PRO A 164 25.31 -12.77 -8.22
N GLU A 165 26.59 -13.09 -8.33
CA GLU A 165 27.16 -14.37 -7.90
C GLU A 165 27.16 -14.36 -6.37
N GLY A 166 26.26 -15.13 -5.76
CA GLY A 166 26.07 -15.15 -4.31
C GLY A 166 24.81 -15.87 -3.87
N GLU A 167 24.79 -17.17 -4.12
CA GLU A 167 24.19 -18.23 -3.28
C GLU A 167 22.70 -18.07 -2.88
N LEU A 168 21.81 -18.53 -3.77
CA LEU A 168 20.65 -19.28 -3.31
C LEU A 168 21.15 -20.67 -2.92
N GLN A 169 21.24 -20.95 -1.62
CA GLN A 169 21.36 -22.32 -1.13
C GLN A 169 20.08 -23.06 -1.53
N GLU A 170 20.20 -23.87 -2.58
CA GLU A 170 19.27 -24.94 -2.92
C GLU A 170 19.34 -26.01 -1.83
N GLU A 171 18.37 -26.03 -0.93
CA GLU A 171 18.07 -27.25 -0.17
C GLU A 171 17.14 -28.11 -1.07
N VAL A 172 17.75 -29.12 -1.69
CA VAL A 172 17.08 -30.13 -2.52
C VAL A 172 16.54 -31.25 -1.64
N GLY A 173 15.22 -31.48 -1.73
CA GLY A 173 14.53 -32.70 -1.27
C GLY A 173 13.15 -32.34 -0.71
N ASP A 174 12.03 -32.62 -1.37
CA ASP A 174 11.65 -33.97 -1.78
C ASP A 174 10.75 -33.97 -3.04
N LYS A 175 10.80 -35.09 -3.75
CA LYS A 175 10.26 -35.30 -5.10
C LYS A 175 8.74 -35.28 -5.12
N PHE A 176 8.13 -34.43 -5.95
CA PHE A 176 6.77 -34.67 -6.44
C PHE A 176 6.75 -34.64 -7.97
N VAL A 177 6.44 -35.80 -8.54
CA VAL A 177 6.35 -36.05 -9.98
C VAL A 177 4.88 -36.00 -10.38
N GLY A 178 4.57 -35.20 -11.40
CA GLY A 178 3.30 -35.20 -12.12
C GLY A 178 3.13 -33.85 -12.83
N GLY A 179 3.05 -33.73 -14.15
CA GLY A 179 2.67 -34.70 -15.17
C GLY A 179 1.28 -34.33 -15.71
N CYS A 180 1.30 -33.58 -16.83
CA CYS A 180 0.21 -32.96 -17.60
C CYS A 180 -0.52 -31.78 -16.95
#